data_AF-D4DXP6-F1
#
_entry.id   AF-D4DXP6-F1
#
_cell.length_a   1.000
_cell.length_b   1.000
_cell.length_c   1.000
_cell.angle_alpha   90.00
_cell.angle_beta   90.00
_cell.angle_gamma   90.00
#
_symmetry.space_group_name_H-M   'P 1'
#
loop_
_entity.id
_entity.type
_entity.pdbx_description
1 polymer ?
#
loop_
_entity_poly.entity_id
_entity_poly.type
_entity_poly.pdbx_seq_one_letter_code
_entity_poly.pdbx_strand_id
1 'polypeptide(L)' 'MDPIHAGEHSIKISTLLTLFLLLMPTSVLAGTVLYTDSHHPPSNIDASVSVIYLDGPEQLQKQMFGELSSNLDEAERQA' A
#
# COMPACT_ATOMS: atom_id res chain seq x y z
N MET A 1 -2.19 18.52 57.72
CA MET A 1 -2.36 18.50 56.26
C MET A 1 -0.95 18.56 55.68
N ASP A 2 -0.27 17.42 55.58
CA ASP A 2 1.14 17.36 55.20
C ASP A 2 1.32 17.46 53.66
N PRO A 3 2.04 18.46 53.15
CA PRO A 3 2.21 18.67 51.70
C PRO A 3 3.15 17.65 51.04
N ILE A 4 3.83 16.81 51.82
CA ILE A 4 4.90 15.90 51.34
C ILE A 4 4.32 14.64 50.65
N HIS A 5 3.08 14.25 50.95
CA HIS A 5 2.47 13.07 50.32
C HIS A 5 1.94 13.32 48.89
N ALA A 6 1.83 14.57 48.44
CA ALA A 6 1.28 14.90 47.11
C ALA A 6 2.30 14.71 45.96
N GLY A 7 3.61 14.83 46.24
CA GLY A 7 4.66 14.78 45.22
C GLY A 7 4.97 13.37 44.70
N GLU A 8 4.91 12.37 45.58
CA GLU A 8 5.31 10.99 45.25
C GLU A 8 4.33 10.30 44.30
N HIS A 9 3.03 10.56 44.47
CA HIS A 9 1.98 10.05 43.59
C HIS A 9 2.07 10.69 42.20
N SER A 10 2.37 11.99 42.13
CA SER A 10 2.54 12.72 40.86
C SER A 10 3.71 12.17 40.03
N ILE A 11 4.83 11.83 40.67
CA ILE A 11 6.02 11.26 40.00
C ILE A 11 5.72 9.85 39.48
N LYS A 12 5.08 9.01 40.29
CA LYS A 12 4.67 7.64 39.90
C LYS A 12 3.73 7.64 38.70
N ILE A 13 2.76 8.57 38.68
CA ILE A 13 1.82 8.73 37.56
C ILE A 13 2.55 9.20 36.30
N SER A 14 3.50 10.12 36.43
CA SER A 14 4.34 10.58 35.31
C SER A 14 5.16 9.42 34.72
N THR A 15 5.83 8.63 35.56
CA THR A 15 6.59 7.46 35.10
C THR A 15 5.71 6.42 34.42
N LEU A 16 4.52 6.15 34.97
CA LEU A 16 3.56 5.21 34.37
C LEU A 16 3.07 5.71 33.00
N LEU A 17 2.80 7.02 32.87
CA LEU A 17 2.40 7.64 31.61
C LEU A 17 3.52 7.58 30.57
N THR A 18 4.76 7.86 30.96
CA THR A 18 5.92 7.75 30.06
C THR A 18 6.12 6.31 29.60
N LEU A 19 6.02 5.35 30.51
CA LEU A 19 6.13 3.93 30.17
C LEU A 19 5.01 3.50 29.23
N PHE A 20 3.76 3.92 29.50
CA PHE A 20 2.63 3.63 28.64
C PHE A 20 2.82 4.16 27.21
N LEU A 21 3.28 5.41 27.08
CA LEU A 21 3.58 6.01 25.77
C LEU A 21 4.74 5.29 25.05
N LEU A 22 5.76 4.85 25.79
CA LEU A 22 6.90 4.12 25.23
C LEU A 22 6.53 2.71 24.76
N LEU A 23 5.54 2.09 25.41
CA LEU A 23 5.00 0.77 25.05
C LEU A 23 3.91 0.84 23.97
N MET A 24 3.56 2.03 23.47
CA MET A 24 2.61 2.13 22.36
C MET A 24 3.20 1.44 21.11
N PRO A 25 2.52 0.42 20.56
CA PRO A 25 2.99 -0.25 19.36
C PRO A 25 3.03 0.75 18.21
N THR A 26 4.16 0.83 17.51
CA THR A 26 4.23 1.52 16.23
C THR A 26 3.57 0.64 15.18
N SER A 27 2.35 0.99 14.78
CA SER A 27 1.67 0.33 13.67
C SER A 27 2.47 0.54 12.39
N VAL A 28 3.15 -0.49 11.89
CA VAL A 28 3.71 -0.47 10.54
C VAL A 28 2.56 -0.71 9.56
N LEU A 29 2.15 0.33 8.84
CA LEU A 29 1.22 0.18 7.73
C LEU A 29 1.99 -0.37 6.53
N ALA A 30 2.08 -1.70 6.43
CA ALA A 30 2.60 -2.35 5.24
C ALA A 30 1.53 -2.24 4.14
N GLY A 31 1.73 -1.32 3.19
CA GLY A 31 0.89 -1.23 2.00
C GLY A 31 1.02 -2.51 1.15
N THR A 32 -0.09 -2.93 0.53
CA THR A 32 -0.08 -4.08 -0.39
C THR A 32 0.09 -3.58 -1.82
N VAL A 33 0.92 -4.27 -2.62
CA VAL A 33 1.02 -4.02 -4.07
C VAL A 33 0.39 -5.19 -4.82
N LEU A 34 -0.63 -4.89 -5.62
CA LEU A 34 -1.33 -5.85 -6.47
C LEU A 34 -0.87 -5.67 -7.92
N TYR A 35 -0.35 -6.75 -8.51
CA TYR A 35 0.02 -6.80 -9.91
C TYR A 35 -1.07 -7.52 -10.70
N THR A 36 -1.59 -6.88 -11.73
CA THR A 36 -2.69 -7.42 -12.57
C THR A 36 -2.58 -6.90 -13.99
N ASP A 37 -3.46 -7.34 -14.89
CA ASP A 37 -3.62 -6.78 -16.23
C ASP A 37 -4.98 -6.06 -16.35
N SER A 38 -5.20 -5.33 -17.45
CA SER A 38 -6.42 -4.54 -17.63
C SER A 38 -7.65 -5.41 -17.96
N HIS A 39 -7.48 -6.70 -18.28
CA HIS A 39 -8.57 -7.65 -18.48
C HIS A 39 -9.10 -8.19 -17.15
N HIS A 40 -8.29 -8.13 -16.09
CA HIS A 40 -8.65 -8.57 -14.73
C HIS A 40 -8.58 -7.39 -13.74
N PRO A 41 -9.41 -6.34 -13.92
CA PRO A 41 -9.39 -5.20 -13.02
C PRO A 41 -9.85 -5.62 -11.62
N PRO A 42 -9.11 -5.25 -10.57
CA PRO A 42 -9.47 -5.59 -9.20
C PRO A 42 -10.74 -4.86 -8.76
N SER A 43 -11.67 -5.61 -8.17
CA SER A 43 -12.87 -5.07 -7.54
C SER A 43 -12.68 -4.95 -6.03
N ASN A 44 -13.28 -3.91 -5.41
CA ASN A 44 -13.34 -3.74 -3.95
C ASN A 44 -11.97 -3.67 -3.26
N ILE A 45 -11.02 -2.95 -3.86
CA ILE A 45 -9.69 -2.73 -3.30
C ILE A 45 -9.71 -1.65 -2.22
N ASP A 46 -9.05 -1.94 -1.10
CA ASP A 46 -8.82 -0.98 -0.03
C ASP A 46 -7.89 0.16 -0.50
N ALA A 47 -8.03 1.36 0.07
CA ALA A 47 -7.23 2.52 -0.30
C ALA A 47 -5.72 2.36 -0.03
N SER A 48 -5.34 1.40 0.82
CA SER A 48 -3.94 1.04 1.09
C SER A 48 -3.31 0.14 0.03
N VAL A 49 -4.08 -0.32 -0.98
CA VAL A 49 -3.59 -1.19 -2.05
C VAL A 49 -3.15 -0.36 -3.25
N SER A 50 -1.88 -0.48 -3.62
CA SER A 50 -1.36 0.05 -4.88
C SER A 50 -1.53 -0.98 -6.00
N VAL A 51 -2.17 -0.61 -7.10
CA VAL A 51 -2.38 -1.50 -8.25
C VAL A 51 -1.42 -1.15 -9.37
N ILE A 52 -0.68 -2.14 -9.85
CA ILE A 52 0.25 -2.03 -10.98
C ILE A 52 -0.27 -2.89 -12.12
N TYR A 53 -0.59 -2.25 -13.25
CA TYR A 53 -1.01 -2.93 -14.47
C TYR A 53 0.21 -3.38 -15.27
N LEU A 54 0.22 -4.65 -15.66
CA LEU A 54 1.34 -5.32 -16.32
C LEU A 54 1.29 -5.24 -17.85
N ASP A 55 0.13 -4.88 -18.42
CA ASP A 55 -0.12 -4.88 -19.86
C ASP A 55 0.17 -3.54 -20.55
N GLY A 56 1.02 -2.71 -19.95
CA GLY A 56 1.45 -1.43 -20.53
C GLY A 56 2.04 -1.57 -21.94
N PRO A 57 2.95 -2.53 -22.21
CA PRO A 57 3.48 -2.77 -23.55
C PRO A 57 2.40 -3.15 -24.57
N GLU A 58 1.48 -4.05 -24.21
CA GLU A 58 0.38 -4.51 -25.07
C GLU A 58 -0.60 -3.37 -25.35
N GLN A 59 -0.90 -2.53 -24.35
CA GLN A 59 -1.73 -1.33 -24.55
C GLN A 59 -1.07 -0.35 -25.53
N LEU A 60 0.24 -0.10 -25.40
CA LEU A 60 0.96 0.79 -26.31
C LEU A 60 1.03 0.20 -27.73
N GLN A 61 1.26 -1.10 -27.87
CA GLN A 61 1.22 -1.79 -29.16
C GLN A 61 -0.15 -1.62 -29.83
N LYS A 62 -1.24 -1.85 -29.10
CA LYS A 62 -2.60 -1.67 -29.59
C LYS A 62 -2.89 -0.23 -30.01
N GLN A 63 -2.34 0.76 -29.31
CA GLN A 63 -2.47 2.17 -29.67
C GLN A 63 -1.72 2.52 -30.96
N MET A 64 -0.54 1.92 -31.18
CA MET A 64 0.29 2.19 -32.36
C MET A 64 -0.18 1.45 -33.61
N PHE A 65 -0.57 0.18 -33.47
CA PHE A 65 -0.80 -0.73 -34.59
C PHE A 65 -2.23 -1.30 -34.64
N GLY A 66 -3.06 -1.06 -33.63
CA GLY A 66 -4.33 -1.76 -33.47
C GLY A 66 -4.14 -3.18 -32.93
N GLU A 67 -5.19 -4.01 -33.01
CA GLU A 67 -5.08 -5.42 -32.65
C GLU A 67 -4.28 -6.18 -33.70
N LEU A 68 -3.10 -6.67 -33.31
CA LEU A 68 -2.25 -7.50 -34.15
C LEU A 68 -2.59 -8.98 -33.99
N SER A 69 -2.31 -9.76 -35.03
CA SER A 69 -2.45 -11.21 -35.01
C SER A 69 -1.56 -11.83 -33.93
N SER A 70 -2.03 -12.91 -33.31
CA SER A 70 -1.19 -13.71 -32.42
C SER A 70 -0.13 -14.52 -33.17
N ASN A 71 -0.22 -14.61 -34.50
CA ASN A 71 0.82 -15.20 -35.34
C ASN A 71 1.90 -14.17 -35.65
N LEU A 72 3.16 -14.49 -35.35
CA LEU A 72 4.29 -13.56 -35.52
C LEU A 72 4.46 -13.10 -36.98
N ASP A 73 4.48 -14.03 -37.94
CA ASP A 73 4.67 -13.69 -39.36
C ASP A 73 3.53 -12.82 -39.92
N GLU A 74 2.31 -12.98 -39.38
CA GLU A 74 1.17 -12.15 -39.76
C GLU A 74 1.22 -10.78 -39.08
N ALA A 75 1.55 -10.74 -37.79
CA ALA A 75 1.70 -9.49 -37.03
C ALA A 75 2.77 -8.58 -37.64
N GLU A 76 3.90 -9.13 -38.07
CA GLU A 76 4.95 -8.37 -38.77
C GLU A 76 4.48 -7.74 -40.08
N ARG A 77 3.54 -8.40 -40.79
CA ARG A 77 2.94 -7.84 -42.01
C ARG A 77 1.87 -6.79 -41.73
N GLN A 78 1.31 -6.79 -40.53
CA GLN A 78 0.24 -5.87 -40.11
C GLN A 78 0.78 -4.57 -39.50
N ALA A 79 2.00 -4.58 -38.94
CA ALA A 79 2.63 -3.45 -38.25
C ALA A 79 3.22 -2.38 -39.19
#